data_AF-A0A2V6PLG4-F1
#
_entry.id   AF-A0A2V6PLG4-F1
#
_cell.length_a   1.000
_cell.length_b   1.000
_cell.length_c   1.000
_cell.angle_alpha   90.00
_cell.angle_beta   90.00
_cell.angle_gamma   90.00
#
_symmetry.space_group_name_H-M   'P 1'
#
loop_
_entity.id
_entity.type
_entity.pdbx_description
1 polymer ?
#
loop_
_entity_poly.entity_id
_entity_poly.type
_entity_poly.pdbx_seq_one_letter_code
_entity_poly.pdbx_strand_id
1 'polypeptide(L)'
;IPALKLYDRGRPNDTLFSIIETNVRVPVKVLGDFRAQLSACYVAEQRYFALLERYGVATIDRYTNELYDYSERLTRAEIGALPDGEYTFEDWIDEDGIDDRPIPLRVKVTVAGDELTCDFTGSSSQVRGAINATLSFTKAAVYGAIKYVLGADIPNNAGFFRPIHVNAPPGSILNAVLPAACAARGLTGLRTADLM
;
A
#
# COMPACT_ATOMS: atom_id res chain seq x y z
N ILE A 1 13.14 1.17 -11.77
CA ILE A 1 14.28 1.96 -11.26
C ILE A 1 14.33 1.72 -9.75
N PRO A 2 15.45 1.25 -9.17
CA PRO A 2 15.59 1.08 -7.72
C PRO A 2 15.53 2.43 -6.99
N ALA A 3 15.49 2.42 -5.65
CA ALA A 3 15.55 3.65 -4.87
C ALA A 3 16.90 4.37 -5.09
N LEU A 4 16.86 5.54 -5.72
CA LEU A 4 18.01 6.36 -6.07
C LEU A 4 17.72 7.82 -5.75
N LYS A 5 18.77 8.61 -5.51
CA LYS A 5 18.65 10.06 -5.31
C LYS A 5 18.33 10.76 -6.63
N LEU A 6 17.12 11.32 -6.74
CA LEU A 6 16.75 12.23 -7.84
C LEU A 6 17.43 13.60 -7.70
N TYR A 7 17.65 14.03 -6.45
CA TYR A 7 18.44 15.21 -6.08
C TYR A 7 19.42 14.84 -4.97
N ASP A 8 20.62 15.42 -4.99
CA ASP A 8 21.59 15.31 -3.89
C ASP A 8 22.04 16.70 -3.46
N ARG A 9 21.77 17.05 -2.18
CA ARG A 9 22.04 18.39 -1.63
C ARG A 9 21.50 19.53 -2.50
N GLY A 10 20.27 19.38 -2.99
CA GLY A 10 19.59 20.35 -3.86
C GLY A 10 20.02 20.34 -5.33
N ARG A 11 21.00 19.52 -5.72
CA ARG A 11 21.44 19.40 -7.12
C ARG A 11 20.71 18.26 -7.83
N PRO A 12 20.08 18.48 -9.00
CA PRO A 12 19.42 17.42 -9.75
C PRO A 12 20.43 16.39 -10.27
N ASN A 13 19.99 15.14 -10.36
CA ASN A 13 20.73 14.08 -11.04
C ASN A 13 20.32 14.06 -12.52
N ASP A 14 21.02 14.84 -13.35
CA ASP A 14 20.70 14.99 -14.77
C ASP A 14 20.73 13.65 -15.52
N THR A 15 21.66 12.75 -15.17
CA THR A 15 21.72 11.40 -15.77
C THR A 15 20.44 10.61 -15.50
N LEU A 16 19.93 10.65 -14.26
CA LEU A 16 18.70 9.95 -13.91
C LEU A 16 17.49 10.57 -14.61
N PHE A 17 17.42 11.90 -14.69
CA PHE A 17 16.39 12.60 -15.47
C PHE A 17 16.41 12.20 -16.95
N SER A 18 17.59 12.19 -17.60
CA SER A 18 17.72 11.77 -19.01
C SER A 18 17.30 10.31 -19.22
N ILE A 19 17.66 9.41 -18.29
CA ILE A 19 17.22 8.01 -18.34
C ILE A 19 15.70 7.92 -18.29
N ILE A 20 15.06 8.61 -17.35
CA ILE A 20 13.60 8.59 -17.22
C ILE A 20 12.94 9.18 -18.47
N GLU A 21 13.39 10.36 -18.90
CA GLU A 21 12.84 11.08 -20.05
C GLU A 21 12.87 10.23 -21.33
N THR A 22 13.98 9.53 -21.57
CA THR A 22 14.16 8.68 -22.76
C THR A 22 13.32 7.40 -22.70
N ASN A 23 12.94 6.94 -21.51
CA ASN A 23 12.25 5.66 -21.30
C ASN A 23 10.74 5.79 -21.05
N VAL A 24 10.15 6.97 -21.26
CA VAL A 24 8.70 7.19 -21.11
C VAL A 24 8.08 7.78 -22.38
N ARG A 25 6.81 7.44 -22.64
CA ARG A 25 6.09 7.90 -23.85
C ARG A 25 5.62 9.35 -23.76
N VAL A 26 5.43 9.87 -22.55
CA VAL A 26 4.89 11.22 -22.28
C VAL A 26 5.83 12.02 -21.35
N PRO A 27 7.07 12.29 -21.78
CA PRO A 27 8.13 12.84 -20.92
C PRO A 27 7.74 14.16 -20.26
N VAL A 28 7.11 15.07 -20.99
CA VAL A 28 6.67 16.36 -20.44
C VAL A 28 5.73 16.18 -19.24
N LYS A 29 4.80 15.23 -19.31
CA LYS A 29 3.86 14.94 -18.21
C LYS A 29 4.57 14.29 -17.03
N VAL A 30 5.35 13.24 -17.29
CA VAL A 30 6.08 12.50 -16.24
C VAL A 30 7.05 13.41 -15.49
N LEU A 31 7.82 14.23 -16.20
CA LEU A 31 8.74 15.19 -15.58
C LEU A 31 7.99 16.32 -14.87
N GLY A 32 6.82 16.71 -15.37
CA GLY A 32 5.90 17.61 -14.69
C GLY A 32 5.46 17.07 -13.33
N ASP A 33 5.02 15.81 -13.28
CA ASP A 33 4.59 15.15 -12.03
C ASP A 33 5.74 15.08 -11.01
N PHE A 34 6.96 14.78 -11.44
CA PHE A 34 8.12 14.75 -10.55
C PHE A 34 8.43 16.12 -9.96
N ARG A 35 8.36 17.19 -10.76
CA ARG A 35 8.54 18.56 -10.27
C ARG A 35 7.43 18.97 -9.30
N ALA A 36 6.18 18.55 -9.56
CA ALA A 36 5.06 18.79 -8.67
C ALA A 36 5.23 18.08 -7.33
N GLN A 37 5.59 16.79 -7.34
CA GLN A 37 5.86 16.02 -6.12
C GLN A 37 7.01 16.62 -5.31
N LEU A 38 8.11 17.01 -5.96
CA LEU A 38 9.22 17.69 -5.29
C LEU A 38 8.79 19.01 -4.64
N SER A 39 7.98 19.80 -5.34
CA SER A 39 7.47 21.07 -4.82
C SER A 39 6.59 20.86 -3.58
N ALA A 40 5.77 19.81 -3.58
CA ALA A 40 4.98 19.43 -2.41
C ALA A 40 5.86 19.02 -1.23
N CYS A 41 6.90 18.21 -1.47
CA CYS A 41 7.86 17.83 -0.43
C CYS A 41 8.61 19.04 0.14
N TYR A 42 9.00 20.00 -0.71
CA TYR A 42 9.67 21.23 -0.26
C TYR A 42 8.78 22.06 0.67
N VAL A 43 7.51 22.24 0.32
CA VAL A 43 6.56 22.95 1.20
C VAL A 43 6.35 22.20 2.52
N ALA A 44 6.21 20.86 2.47
CA ALA A 44 6.05 20.04 3.66
C ALA A 44 7.28 20.13 4.58
N GLU A 45 8.49 20.09 4.03
CA GLU A 45 9.75 20.25 4.76
C GLU A 45 9.79 21.57 5.52
N GLN A 46 9.53 22.70 4.85
CA GLN A 46 9.54 24.02 5.48
C GLN A 46 8.53 24.12 6.63
N ARG A 47 7.31 23.58 6.43
CA ARG A 47 6.28 23.55 7.48
C ARG A 47 6.68 22.66 8.65
N TYR A 48 7.30 21.52 8.38
CA TYR A 48 7.75 20.60 9.40
C TYR A 48 8.90 21.20 10.24
N PHE A 49 9.88 21.85 9.60
CA PHE A 49 10.94 22.57 10.31
C PHE A 49 10.39 23.69 11.19
N ALA A 50 9.41 24.47 10.71
CA ALA A 50 8.77 25.48 11.54
C ALA A 50 8.09 24.90 12.80
N LEU A 51 7.54 23.68 12.73
CA LEU A 51 7.01 22.97 13.90
C LEU A 51 8.14 22.53 14.85
N LEU A 52 9.24 22.01 14.31
CA LEU A 52 10.40 21.61 15.09
C LEU A 52 11.04 22.79 15.82
N GLU A 53 11.19 23.94 15.15
CA GLU A 53 11.72 25.16 15.76
C GLU A 53 10.82 25.68 16.89
N ARG A 54 9.50 25.61 16.70
CA ARG A 54 8.53 26.12 17.67
C ARG A 54 8.36 25.22 18.89
N TYR A 55 8.35 23.91 18.71
CA TYR A 55 7.97 22.95 19.76
C TYR A 55 9.12 22.05 20.24
N GLY A 56 10.22 22.00 19.48
CA GLY A 56 11.36 21.12 19.74
C GLY A 56 11.12 19.69 19.26
N VAL A 57 12.22 19.00 18.93
CA VAL A 57 12.22 17.64 18.38
C VAL A 57 11.52 16.65 19.31
N ALA A 58 11.85 16.67 20.61
CA ALA A 58 11.29 15.73 21.59
C ALA A 58 9.76 15.83 21.69
N THR A 59 9.21 17.04 21.58
CA THR A 59 7.75 17.25 21.62
C THR A 59 7.08 16.69 20.38
N ILE A 60 7.64 16.97 19.19
CA ILE A 60 7.09 16.50 17.91
C ILE A 60 7.15 14.98 17.81
N ASP A 61 8.24 14.37 18.24
CA ASP A 61 8.40 12.92 18.27
C ASP A 61 7.37 12.27 19.21
N ARG A 62 7.21 12.79 20.43
CA ARG A 62 6.18 12.34 21.37
C ARG A 62 4.77 12.41 20.78
N TYR A 63 4.39 13.54 20.17
CA TYR A 63 3.06 13.68 19.59
C TYR A 63 2.85 12.83 18.34
N THR A 64 3.90 12.56 17.56
CA THR A 64 3.83 11.65 16.42
C THR A 64 3.52 10.22 16.88
N ASN A 65 4.19 9.76 17.95
CA ASN A 65 3.89 8.47 18.56
C ASN A 65 2.48 8.42 19.13
N GLU A 66 2.03 9.48 19.83
CA GLU A 66 0.66 9.56 20.35
C GLU A 66 -0.39 9.53 19.22
N LEU A 67 -0.11 10.13 18.05
CA LEU A 67 -1.00 10.06 16.89
C LEU A 67 -1.11 8.65 16.32
N TYR A 68 -0.02 7.88 16.34
CA TYR A 68 -0.06 6.46 15.95
C TYR A 68 -0.84 5.63 16.97
N ASP A 69 -0.58 5.82 18.26
CA ASP A 69 -1.27 5.09 19.33
C ASP A 69 -2.77 5.45 19.36
N TYR A 70 -3.12 6.70 19.08
CA TYR A 70 -4.50 7.14 18.95
C TYR A 70 -5.21 6.46 17.77
N SER A 71 -4.60 6.45 16.58
CA SER A 71 -5.15 5.74 15.42
C SER A 71 -5.33 4.25 15.70
N GLU A 72 -4.34 3.61 16.33
CA GLU A 72 -4.44 2.20 16.71
C GLU A 72 -5.61 1.94 17.67
N ARG A 73 -5.77 2.75 18.73
CA ARG A 73 -6.88 2.63 19.68
C ARG A 73 -8.23 2.72 18.98
N LEU A 74 -8.40 3.66 18.05
CA LEU A 74 -9.64 3.80 17.30
C LEU A 74 -9.88 2.60 16.38
N THR A 75 -8.85 2.13 15.66
CA THR A 75 -8.98 0.96 14.80
C THR A 75 -9.34 -0.29 15.58
N ARG A 76 -8.66 -0.55 16.71
CA ARG A 76 -8.95 -1.68 17.60
C ARG A 76 -10.38 -1.62 18.16
N ALA A 77 -10.85 -0.44 18.54
CA ALA A 77 -12.22 -0.26 19.01
C ALA A 77 -13.27 -0.61 17.94
N GLU A 78 -13.04 -0.19 16.69
CA GLU A 78 -13.93 -0.54 15.58
C GLU A 78 -13.88 -2.03 15.22
N ILE A 79 -12.69 -2.64 15.21
CA ILE A 79 -12.54 -4.09 14.98
C ILE A 79 -13.23 -4.88 16.10
N GLY A 80 -13.06 -4.48 17.36
CA GLY A 80 -13.68 -5.15 18.52
C GLY A 80 -15.21 -5.02 18.60
N ALA A 81 -15.82 -4.15 17.78
CA ALA A 81 -17.26 -4.09 17.61
C ALA A 81 -17.79 -5.10 16.55
N LEU A 82 -16.90 -5.66 15.73
CA LEU A 82 -17.24 -6.72 14.79
C LEU A 82 -17.44 -8.05 15.53
N PRO A 83 -18.29 -8.96 15.03
CA PRO A 83 -18.38 -10.29 15.59
C PRO A 83 -17.09 -11.08 15.37
N ASP A 84 -16.58 -11.71 16.43
CA ASP A 84 -15.49 -12.68 16.30
C ASP A 84 -15.89 -13.84 15.39
N GLY A 85 -14.98 -14.27 14.54
CA GLY A 85 -15.23 -15.37 13.61
C GLY A 85 -14.22 -15.50 12.50
N GLU A 86 -14.41 -16.56 11.71
CA GLU A 86 -13.71 -16.77 10.45
C GLU A 86 -14.69 -16.60 9.29
N TYR A 87 -14.31 -15.75 8.33
CA TYR A 87 -15.07 -15.44 7.14
C TYR A 87 -14.24 -15.80 5.93
N THR A 88 -14.83 -16.47 4.95
CA THR A 88 -14.13 -16.86 3.72
C THR A 88 -14.85 -16.33 2.50
N PHE A 89 -14.06 -15.90 1.52
CA PHE A 89 -14.56 -15.50 0.22
C PHE A 89 -13.59 -15.93 -0.87
N GLU A 90 -14.14 -16.26 -2.04
CA GLU A 90 -13.39 -16.62 -3.23
C GLU A 90 -13.94 -15.82 -4.40
N ASP A 91 -13.04 -15.22 -5.18
CA ASP A 91 -13.37 -14.52 -6.41
C ASP A 91 -12.30 -14.83 -7.47
N TRP A 92 -12.54 -14.39 -8.70
CA TRP A 92 -11.77 -14.79 -9.86
C TRP A 92 -11.37 -13.58 -10.72
N ILE A 93 -10.21 -13.70 -11.34
CA ILE A 93 -9.84 -12.90 -12.51
C ILE A 93 -9.93 -13.82 -13.72
N ASP A 94 -10.54 -13.35 -14.80
CA ASP A 94 -10.86 -14.18 -15.96
C ASP A 94 -9.59 -14.78 -16.63
N GLU A 95 -8.55 -13.97 -16.82
CA GLU A 95 -7.29 -14.35 -17.49
C GLU A 95 -6.16 -13.32 -17.24
N ASP A 96 -4.93 -13.60 -17.68
CA ASP A 96 -3.74 -12.75 -17.42
C ASP A 96 -3.19 -11.98 -18.65
N GLY A 97 -3.88 -12.07 -19.79
CA GLY A 97 -3.50 -11.53 -21.10
C GLY A 97 -2.56 -12.43 -21.91
N ILE A 98 -2.20 -13.60 -21.39
CA ILE A 98 -1.27 -14.56 -21.99
C ILE A 98 -1.83 -15.98 -22.00
N ASP A 99 -2.37 -16.43 -20.87
CA ASP A 99 -3.02 -17.72 -20.70
C ASP A 99 -4.52 -17.50 -20.36
N ASP A 100 -5.43 -18.16 -21.09
CA ASP A 100 -6.90 -18.02 -20.93
C ASP A 100 -7.48 -18.73 -19.69
N ARG A 101 -6.67 -18.98 -18.65
CA ARG A 101 -7.09 -19.73 -17.46
C ARG A 101 -7.60 -18.78 -16.39
N PRO A 102 -8.79 -19.04 -15.81
CA PRO A 102 -9.26 -18.31 -14.64
C PRO A 102 -8.29 -18.40 -13.47
N ILE A 103 -8.18 -17.29 -12.74
CA ILE A 103 -7.19 -17.08 -11.70
C ILE A 103 -7.94 -16.88 -10.38
N PRO A 104 -8.04 -17.94 -9.54
CA PRO A 104 -8.70 -17.82 -8.25
C PRO A 104 -7.91 -16.96 -7.29
N LEU A 105 -8.64 -16.14 -6.54
CA LEU A 105 -8.21 -15.37 -5.39
C LEU A 105 -9.08 -15.77 -4.20
N ARG A 106 -8.45 -16.04 -3.06
CA ARG A 106 -9.12 -16.52 -1.85
C ARG A 106 -8.67 -15.70 -0.68
N VAL A 107 -9.59 -15.38 0.22
CA VAL A 107 -9.26 -14.79 1.50
C VAL A 107 -10.00 -15.52 2.61
N LYS A 108 -9.29 -15.76 3.71
CA LYS A 108 -9.87 -16.02 5.02
C LYS A 108 -9.60 -14.81 5.90
N VAL A 109 -10.66 -14.15 6.33
CA VAL A 109 -10.62 -13.05 7.31
C VAL A 109 -10.97 -13.62 8.67
N THR A 110 -10.05 -13.49 9.62
CA THR A 110 -10.27 -13.86 11.02
C THR A 110 -10.37 -12.59 11.85
N VAL A 111 -11.51 -12.41 12.52
CA VAL A 111 -11.71 -11.40 13.56
C VAL A 111 -11.61 -12.09 14.91
N ALA A 112 -10.69 -11.62 15.76
CA ALA A 112 -10.48 -12.17 17.09
C ALA A 112 -10.18 -11.04 18.08
N GLY A 113 -11.17 -10.68 18.89
CA GLY A 113 -11.09 -9.53 19.77
C GLY A 113 -10.94 -8.25 18.97
N ASP A 114 -9.81 -7.55 19.12
CA ASP A 114 -9.54 -6.27 18.47
C ASP A 114 -8.54 -6.36 17.31
N GLU A 115 -8.28 -7.57 16.81
CA GLU A 115 -7.36 -7.84 15.70
C GLU A 115 -8.06 -8.50 14.51
N LEU A 116 -7.56 -8.19 13.31
CA LEU A 116 -8.05 -8.69 12.04
C LEU A 116 -6.89 -9.31 11.26
N THR A 117 -7.04 -10.57 10.83
CA THR A 117 -6.07 -11.25 9.99
C THR A 117 -6.68 -11.63 8.64
N CYS A 118 -6.10 -11.15 7.54
CA CYS A 118 -6.43 -11.55 6.17
C CYS A 118 -5.38 -12.55 5.66
N ASP A 119 -5.77 -13.80 5.48
CA ASP A 119 -4.93 -14.86 4.91
C ASP A 119 -5.37 -15.21 3.49
N PHE A 120 -4.47 -14.99 2.53
CA PHE A 120 -4.69 -15.26 1.11
C PHE A 120 -4.16 -16.62 0.65
N THR A 121 -3.83 -17.51 1.59
CA THR A 121 -3.44 -18.89 1.30
C THR A 121 -4.51 -19.59 0.46
N GLY A 122 -4.07 -20.29 -0.60
CA GLY A 122 -4.96 -20.96 -1.55
C GLY A 122 -5.30 -20.11 -2.79
N SER A 123 -4.92 -18.83 -2.82
CA SER A 123 -4.92 -18.02 -4.05
C SER A 123 -3.94 -18.56 -5.08
N SER A 124 -4.13 -18.18 -6.34
CA SER A 124 -3.28 -18.61 -7.46
C SER A 124 -1.80 -18.34 -7.24
N SER A 125 -0.96 -19.22 -7.81
CA SER A 125 0.45 -18.90 -8.04
C SER A 125 0.58 -17.67 -8.94
N GLN A 126 1.71 -16.98 -8.85
CA GLN A 126 2.01 -15.86 -9.73
C GLN A 126 1.93 -16.28 -11.20
N VAL A 127 1.35 -15.42 -12.03
CA VAL A 127 1.01 -15.67 -13.43
C VAL A 127 2.03 -15.03 -14.38
N ARG A 128 1.96 -15.37 -15.66
CA ARG A 128 2.91 -14.87 -16.68
C ARG A 128 2.59 -13.42 -17.05
N GLY A 129 1.31 -13.07 -17.05
CA GLY A 129 0.81 -11.73 -17.28
C GLY A 129 1.30 -10.72 -16.24
N ALA A 130 1.15 -9.44 -16.56
CA ALA A 130 1.70 -8.36 -15.75
C ALA A 130 0.84 -7.96 -14.53
N ILE A 131 -0.15 -8.77 -14.17
CA ILE A 131 -1.14 -8.46 -13.14
C ILE A 131 -0.71 -8.85 -11.72
N ASN A 132 0.45 -9.49 -11.54
CA ASN A 132 0.91 -9.90 -10.22
C ASN A 132 1.12 -8.73 -9.24
N ALA A 133 0.74 -8.90 -7.99
CA ALA A 133 0.91 -7.91 -6.92
C ALA A 133 2.08 -8.27 -6.00
N THR A 134 2.85 -7.24 -5.60
CA THR A 134 3.77 -7.33 -4.46
C THR A 134 2.96 -7.35 -3.16
N LEU A 135 3.47 -8.00 -2.10
CA LEU A 135 2.79 -8.02 -0.80
C LEU A 135 2.43 -6.62 -0.27
N SER A 136 3.27 -5.60 -0.50
CA SER A 136 2.97 -4.23 -0.09
C SER A 136 1.73 -3.65 -0.78
N PHE A 137 1.45 -4.06 -2.01
CA PHE A 137 0.28 -3.61 -2.77
C PHE A 137 -0.98 -4.35 -2.31
N THR A 138 -0.87 -5.66 -2.06
CA THR A 138 -1.94 -6.46 -1.43
C THR A 138 -2.33 -5.89 -0.07
N LYS A 139 -1.35 -5.56 0.77
CA LYS A 139 -1.56 -4.85 2.04
C LYS A 139 -2.31 -3.53 1.85
N ALA A 140 -1.88 -2.71 0.89
CA ALA A 140 -2.55 -1.44 0.62
C ALA A 140 -4.02 -1.62 0.19
N ALA A 141 -4.33 -2.63 -0.62
CA ALA A 141 -5.70 -2.95 -1.03
C ALA A 141 -6.56 -3.36 0.18
N VAL A 142 -6.06 -4.26 1.03
CA VAL A 142 -6.73 -4.69 2.27
C VAL A 142 -6.96 -3.51 3.21
N TYR A 143 -5.94 -2.68 3.45
CA TYR A 143 -6.05 -1.50 4.29
C TYR A 143 -7.09 -0.52 3.75
N GLY A 144 -7.14 -0.34 2.42
CA GLY A 144 -8.16 0.48 1.76
C GLY A 144 -9.57 -0.08 1.98
N ALA A 145 -9.77 -1.37 1.75
CA ALA A 145 -11.07 -2.03 1.91
C ALA A 145 -11.58 -1.92 3.36
N ILE A 146 -10.75 -2.29 4.34
CA ILE A 146 -11.09 -2.17 5.77
C ILE A 146 -11.41 -0.72 6.11
N LYS A 147 -10.63 0.24 5.59
CA LYS A 147 -10.86 1.66 5.86
C LYS A 147 -12.23 2.15 5.41
N TYR A 148 -12.79 1.59 4.33
CA TYR A 148 -14.13 1.96 3.86
C TYR A 148 -15.25 1.33 4.70
N VAL A 149 -14.99 0.21 5.36
CA VAL A 149 -15.98 -0.51 6.17
C VAL A 149 -16.02 0.02 7.61
N LEU A 150 -14.88 0.39 8.19
CA LEU A 150 -14.84 0.97 9.53
C LEU A 150 -15.49 2.36 9.52
N GLY A 151 -16.39 2.61 10.48
CA GLY A 151 -17.27 3.78 10.49
C GLY A 151 -16.64 5.01 11.13
N ALA A 152 -15.63 4.83 11.97
CA ALA A 152 -14.94 5.94 12.63
C ALA A 152 -14.02 6.74 11.68
N ASP A 153 -13.94 8.05 11.89
CA ASP A 153 -12.94 8.92 11.27
C ASP A 153 -11.55 8.68 11.89
N ILE A 154 -10.94 7.56 11.53
CA ILE A 154 -9.63 7.16 12.01
C ILE A 154 -8.56 7.95 11.24
N PRO A 155 -7.52 8.52 11.87
CA PRO A 155 -6.45 9.16 11.12
C PRO A 155 -5.63 8.17 10.29
N ASN A 156 -5.29 8.53 9.05
CA ASN A 156 -4.52 7.70 8.12
C ASN A 156 -3.02 7.74 8.43
N ASN A 157 -2.55 6.82 9.26
CA ASN A 157 -1.15 6.69 9.62
C ASN A 157 -0.78 5.25 10.01
N ALA A 158 0.47 5.02 10.41
CA ALA A 158 0.98 3.68 10.73
C ALA A 158 0.22 2.96 11.86
N GLY A 159 -0.43 3.70 12.77
CA GLY A 159 -1.24 3.14 13.84
C GLY A 159 -2.44 2.35 13.34
N PHE A 160 -3.08 2.80 12.25
CA PHE A 160 -4.21 2.11 11.63
C PHE A 160 -3.86 0.69 11.16
N PHE A 161 -2.62 0.45 10.74
CA PHE A 161 -2.20 -0.85 10.22
C PHE A 161 -1.85 -1.86 11.31
N ARG A 162 -1.57 -1.42 12.55
CA ARG A 162 -1.04 -2.27 13.63
C ARG A 162 -1.92 -3.47 13.99
N PRO A 163 -3.26 -3.35 14.10
CA PRO A 163 -4.12 -4.49 14.40
C PRO A 163 -4.54 -5.30 13.16
N ILE A 164 -4.00 -4.99 11.97
CA ILE A 164 -4.39 -5.61 10.70
C ILE A 164 -3.22 -6.41 10.12
N HIS A 165 -3.34 -7.73 10.19
CA HIS A 165 -2.34 -8.68 9.68
C HIS A 165 -2.73 -9.16 8.28
N VAL A 166 -1.78 -9.16 7.35
CA VAL A 166 -2.03 -9.58 5.96
C VAL A 166 -0.97 -10.57 5.52
N ASN A 167 -1.41 -11.77 5.17
CA ASN A 167 -0.57 -12.90 4.80
C ASN A 167 -0.89 -13.37 3.38
N ALA A 168 0.13 -13.56 2.56
CA ALA A 168 0.00 -14.18 1.25
C ALA A 168 1.27 -14.99 0.95
N PRO A 169 1.15 -16.27 0.50
CA PRO A 169 2.31 -17.12 0.24
C PRO A 169 3.27 -16.48 -0.78
N PRO A 170 4.59 -16.45 -0.53
CA PRO A 170 5.57 -16.01 -1.53
C PRO A 170 5.41 -16.80 -2.83
N GLY A 171 5.42 -16.10 -3.97
CA GLY A 171 5.18 -16.71 -5.27
C GLY A 171 3.70 -16.88 -5.64
N SER A 172 2.78 -16.40 -4.81
CA SER A 172 1.37 -16.23 -5.19
C SER A 172 1.18 -14.95 -6.03
N ILE A 173 0.03 -14.85 -6.71
CA ILE A 173 -0.36 -13.65 -7.44
C ILE A 173 -0.48 -12.41 -6.53
N LEU A 174 -0.63 -12.61 -5.21
CA LEU A 174 -0.76 -11.55 -4.20
C LEU A 174 0.54 -11.29 -3.41
N ASN A 175 1.60 -12.06 -3.67
CA ASN A 175 2.93 -11.85 -3.11
C ASN A 175 3.99 -12.37 -4.09
N ALA A 176 4.06 -11.70 -5.24
CA ALA A 176 4.94 -12.09 -6.32
C ALA A 176 6.42 -11.96 -5.96
N VAL A 177 7.18 -12.93 -6.44
CA VAL A 177 8.64 -12.94 -6.40
C VAL A 177 9.20 -12.80 -7.81
N LEU A 178 10.44 -12.34 -7.92
CA LEU A 178 11.12 -12.29 -9.22
C LEU A 178 11.12 -13.68 -9.88
N PRO A 179 10.89 -13.77 -11.21
CA PRO A 179 10.84 -12.69 -12.20
C PRO A 179 9.42 -12.23 -12.60
N ALA A 180 8.38 -12.40 -11.77
CA ALA A 180 7.00 -12.03 -12.15
C ALA A 180 6.85 -10.53 -12.51
N ALA A 181 6.02 -10.25 -13.52
CA ALA A 181 5.70 -8.90 -13.96
C ALA A 181 4.53 -8.32 -13.14
N CYS A 182 4.66 -7.05 -12.72
CA CYS A 182 3.70 -6.39 -11.82
C CYS A 182 3.18 -5.04 -12.37
N ALA A 183 3.34 -4.77 -13.67
CA ALA A 183 3.04 -3.47 -14.26
C ALA A 183 1.53 -3.14 -14.27
N ALA A 184 0.68 -4.15 -14.45
CA ALA A 184 -0.78 -4.05 -14.51
C ALA A 184 -1.47 -4.52 -13.21
N ARG A 185 -0.73 -4.60 -12.11
CA ARG A 185 -1.20 -5.10 -10.81
C ARG A 185 -2.44 -4.42 -10.23
N GLY A 186 -2.80 -3.24 -10.74
CA GLY A 186 -4.02 -2.53 -10.34
C GLY A 186 -5.28 -3.38 -10.50
N LEU A 187 -5.35 -4.23 -11.52
CA LEU A 187 -6.48 -5.15 -11.73
C LEU A 187 -6.63 -6.12 -10.54
N THR A 188 -5.54 -6.79 -10.17
CA THR A 188 -5.51 -7.69 -9.01
C THR A 188 -5.76 -6.95 -7.70
N GLY A 189 -5.25 -5.72 -7.55
CA GLY A 189 -5.50 -4.91 -6.35
C GLY A 189 -6.97 -4.53 -6.16
N LEU A 190 -7.64 -4.11 -7.22
CA LEU A 190 -9.08 -3.80 -7.17
C LEU A 190 -9.89 -5.05 -6.82
N ARG A 191 -9.61 -6.17 -7.48
CA ARG A 191 -10.27 -7.44 -7.14
C ARG A 191 -9.99 -7.87 -5.70
N THR A 192 -8.77 -7.67 -5.21
CA THR A 192 -8.42 -7.94 -3.80
C THR A 192 -9.23 -7.07 -2.84
N ALA A 193 -9.57 -5.83 -3.20
CA ALA A 193 -10.45 -4.99 -2.38
C ALA A 193 -11.91 -5.46 -2.44
N ASP A 194 -12.39 -5.95 -3.59
CA ASP A 194 -13.74 -6.53 -3.71
C ASP A 194 -13.91 -7.83 -2.88
N LEU A 195 -12.81 -8.56 -2.67
CA LEU A 195 -12.77 -9.79 -1.86
C LEU A 195 -12.94 -9.55 -0.35
N MET A 196 -12.68 -8.32 0.11
CA MET A 196 -12.60 -7.94 1.52
C MET A 196 -13.91 -7.34 2.03
#